data_AF-A0A929E1H0-F1
#
_entry.id   AF-A0A929E1H0-F1
#
_cell.length_a   1.000
_cell.length_b   1.000
_cell.length_c   1.000
_cell.angle_alpha   90.00
_cell.angle_beta   90.00
_cell.angle_gamma   90.00
#
_symmetry.space_group_name_H-M   'P 1'
#
loop_
_entity.id
_entity.type
_entity.pdbx_description
1 polymer ?
#
loop_
_entity_poly.entity_id
_entity_poly.type
_entity_poly.pdbx_seq_one_letter_code
_entity_poly.pdbx_strand_id
1 'polypeptide(L)'
;MKGILVTCLCFSVFLVAGSVEAAYYVGSDQCFSCHTDQFNDWQASGHPWKIRKAEKARYAKLPLPPGYSWDEISYVIGGAIKKARFIDLEGYIITQAKDGSEAKTQYNIEDASWSFYHKGEKKPYKCGPCHMTGYSPEGNQDGLPGMIGTWVEDGVGCEECHG
;
A
#
# COMPACT_ATOMS: atom_id res chain seq x y z
N MET A 1 52.05 19.94 55.67
CA MET A 1 52.53 20.20 54.30
C MET A 1 51.62 19.49 53.31
N LYS A 2 51.03 20.26 52.39
CA LYS A 2 50.40 19.92 51.10
C LYS A 2 49.40 18.74 51.07
N GLY A 3 48.11 19.08 51.18
CA GLY A 3 47.01 18.25 50.70
C GLY A 3 46.93 18.30 49.17
N ILE A 4 46.80 17.14 48.54
CA ILE A 4 46.56 16.99 47.11
C ILE A 4 45.05 16.93 46.91
N LEU A 5 44.49 18.00 46.35
CA LEU A 5 43.11 18.05 45.88
C LEU A 5 43.10 17.54 44.44
N VAL A 6 42.66 16.30 44.21
CA VAL A 6 42.43 15.77 42.86
C VAL A 6 41.04 16.23 42.43
N THR A 7 40.98 17.32 41.67
CA THR A 7 39.75 17.79 41.04
C THR A 7 39.42 16.85 39.88
N CYS A 8 38.47 15.94 40.08
CA CYS A 8 37.95 15.09 39.02
C CYS A 8 37.06 15.95 38.12
N LEU A 9 37.56 16.31 36.94
CA LEU A 9 36.83 17.07 35.93
C LEU A 9 35.81 16.14 35.28
N CYS A 10 34.57 16.12 35.77
CA CYS A 10 33.47 15.44 35.11
C CYS A 10 33.15 16.16 33.79
N PHE A 11 33.67 15.66 32.68
CA PHE A 11 33.27 16.08 31.34
C PHE A 11 31.85 15.57 31.10
N SER A 12 30.85 16.43 31.31
CA SER A 12 29.46 16.15 30.96
C SER A 12 29.35 16.02 29.44
N VAL A 13 29.33 14.79 28.94
CA VAL A 13 28.95 14.49 27.56
C VAL A 13 27.46 14.81 27.43
N PHE A 14 27.14 15.98 26.89
CA PHE A 14 25.80 16.28 26.39
C PHE A 14 25.56 15.40 25.16
N LEU A 15 24.84 14.29 25.36
CA LEU A 15 24.21 13.55 24.28
C LEU A 15 23.15 14.47 23.66
N VAL A 16 23.48 15.09 22.53
CA VAL A 16 22.48 15.67 21.65
C VAL A 16 21.74 14.49 21.00
N ALA A 17 20.63 14.09 21.60
CA ALA A 17 19.67 13.21 20.95
C ALA A 17 19.07 13.99 19.77
N GLY A 18 19.48 13.64 18.55
CA GLY A 18 18.82 14.14 17.36
C GLY A 18 17.38 13.64 17.34
N SER A 19 16.42 14.55 17.28
CA SER A 19 15.03 14.22 17.00
C SER A 19 14.98 13.57 15.62
N VAL A 20 14.54 12.32 15.56
CA VAL A 20 14.18 11.70 14.28
C VAL A 20 12.80 12.25 13.95
N GLU A 21 12.72 13.25 13.07
CA GLU A 21 11.44 13.75 12.57
C GLU A 21 10.80 12.61 11.78
N ALA A 22 9.59 12.19 12.16
CA ALA A 22 8.84 11.24 11.35
C ALA A 22 8.58 11.87 9.98
N ALA A 23 8.77 11.10 8.89
CA ALA A 23 8.39 11.56 7.56
C ALA A 23 6.89 11.89 7.57
N TYR A 24 6.57 13.16 7.30
CA TYR A 24 5.20 13.66 7.31
C TYR A 24 4.65 13.62 5.89
N TYR A 25 3.79 12.64 5.62
CA TYR A 25 3.10 12.49 4.34
C TYR A 25 1.79 13.30 4.37
N VAL A 26 1.63 14.22 3.42
CA VAL A 26 0.43 15.04 3.25
C VAL A 26 -0.60 14.41 2.31
N GLY A 27 -0.19 13.41 1.52
CA GLY A 27 -0.98 12.75 0.50
C GLY A 27 -0.99 13.52 -0.82
N SER A 28 -0.97 12.77 -1.93
CA SER A 28 -0.84 13.31 -3.28
C SER A 28 -1.91 14.35 -3.65
N ASP A 29 -3.12 14.27 -3.08
CA ASP A 29 -4.20 15.24 -3.32
C ASP A 29 -3.81 16.68 -2.95
N GLN A 30 -2.92 16.89 -1.97
CA GLN A 30 -2.45 18.22 -1.59
C GLN A 30 -1.58 18.87 -2.68
N CYS A 31 -0.95 18.06 -3.53
CA CYS A 31 -0.09 18.53 -4.61
C CYS A 31 -0.88 19.17 -5.76
N PHE A 32 -2.15 18.79 -5.94
CA PHE A 32 -2.96 19.15 -7.12
C PHE A 32 -3.12 20.66 -7.33
N SER A 33 -3.32 21.42 -6.25
CA SER A 33 -3.65 22.86 -6.33
C SER A 33 -2.53 23.71 -6.93
N CYS A 34 -1.28 23.27 -6.80
CA CYS A 34 -0.10 23.96 -7.33
C CYS A 34 0.56 23.20 -8.51
N HIS A 35 0.41 21.87 -8.58
CA HIS A 35 1.03 21.00 -9.58
C HIS A 35 0.00 20.23 -10.40
N THR A 36 -0.96 20.96 -10.97
CA THR A 36 -2.12 20.37 -11.68
C THR A 36 -1.72 19.46 -12.84
N ASP A 37 -0.77 19.90 -13.68
CA ASP A 37 -0.37 19.11 -14.86
C ASP A 37 0.32 17.80 -14.45
N GLN A 38 1.26 17.85 -13.51
CA GLN A 38 1.97 16.68 -13.02
C GLN A 38 1.02 15.72 -12.29
N PHE A 39 0.09 16.25 -11.51
CA PHE A 39 -0.94 15.46 -10.84
C PHE A 39 -1.84 14.74 -11.85
N ASN A 40 -2.27 15.44 -12.91
CA ASN A 40 -3.09 14.85 -13.96
C ASN A 40 -2.33 13.76 -14.74
N ASP A 41 -1.06 13.98 -15.06
CA ASP A 41 -0.21 12.97 -15.70
C ASP A 41 -0.01 11.74 -14.80
N TRP A 42 0.20 11.97 -13.50
CA TRP A 42 0.29 10.90 -12.50
C TRP A 42 -1.03 10.12 -12.39
N GLN A 43 -2.18 10.80 -12.34
CA GLN A 43 -3.50 10.17 -12.35
C GLN A 43 -3.76 9.37 -13.64
N ALA A 44 -3.26 9.83 -14.80
CA ALA A 44 -3.35 9.10 -16.05
C ALA A 44 -2.40 7.88 -16.12
N SER A 45 -1.38 7.85 -15.25
CA SER A 45 -0.44 6.73 -15.14
C SER A 45 -1.07 5.51 -14.46
N GLY A 46 -0.30 4.43 -14.28
CA GLY A 46 -0.73 3.25 -13.51
C GLY A 46 -0.41 3.32 -12.01
N HIS A 47 0.35 4.34 -11.57
CA HIS A 47 0.89 4.45 -10.21
C HIS A 47 -0.19 4.61 -9.11
N PRO A 48 -1.16 5.55 -9.21
CA PRO A 48 -2.21 5.68 -8.18
C PRO A 48 -3.16 4.49 -8.14
N TRP A 49 -3.22 3.73 -9.22
CA TRP A 49 -4.19 2.65 -9.37
C TRP A 49 -3.64 1.30 -8.93
N LYS A 50 -2.42 1.25 -8.41
CA LYS A 50 -1.76 -0.02 -8.11
C LYS A 50 -2.48 -0.80 -7.02
N ILE A 51 -2.96 -0.12 -5.98
CA ILE A 51 -3.97 -0.64 -5.07
C ILE A 51 -4.97 0.48 -4.78
N ARG A 52 -6.23 0.14 -4.58
CA ARG A 52 -7.27 1.08 -4.12
C ARG A 52 -8.27 0.35 -3.25
N LYS A 53 -8.78 1.01 -2.21
CA LYS A 53 -9.96 0.53 -1.48
C LYS A 53 -11.14 0.26 -2.41
N ALA A 54 -11.93 -0.77 -2.10
CA ALA A 54 -13.10 -1.18 -2.88
C ALA A 54 -14.12 -0.05 -3.05
N GLU A 55 -14.26 0.84 -2.05
CA GLU A 55 -15.13 2.01 -2.10
C GLU A 55 -14.83 2.93 -3.29
N LYS A 56 -13.55 3.10 -3.64
CA LYS A 56 -13.09 3.89 -4.80
C LYS A 56 -13.12 3.03 -6.06
N ALA A 57 -12.64 1.79 -5.97
CA ALA A 57 -12.46 0.92 -7.13
C ALA A 57 -13.78 0.45 -7.77
N ARG A 58 -14.86 0.33 -7.00
CA ARG A 58 -16.17 -0.15 -7.51
C ARG A 58 -16.76 0.72 -8.62
N TYR A 59 -16.39 2.00 -8.68
CA TYR A 59 -16.85 2.90 -9.74
C TYR A 59 -16.20 2.61 -11.10
N ALA A 60 -15.12 1.82 -11.15
CA ALA A 60 -14.47 1.38 -12.38
C ALA A 60 -15.22 0.27 -13.12
N LYS A 61 -16.37 -0.21 -12.58
CA LYS A 61 -17.22 -1.26 -13.19
C LYS A 61 -16.45 -2.53 -13.59
N LEU A 62 -15.41 -2.88 -12.83
CA LEU A 62 -14.63 -4.10 -13.04
C LEU A 62 -15.51 -5.33 -12.75
N PRO A 63 -15.44 -6.39 -13.58
CA PRO A 63 -16.10 -7.65 -13.26
C PRO A 63 -15.38 -8.31 -12.08
N LEU A 64 -16.16 -8.89 -11.16
CA LEU A 64 -15.64 -9.57 -9.98
C LEU A 64 -15.37 -11.06 -10.25
N PRO A 65 -14.48 -11.70 -9.47
CA PRO A 65 -14.30 -13.14 -9.55
C PRO A 65 -15.61 -13.90 -9.24
N PRO A 66 -15.76 -15.13 -9.74
CA PRO A 66 -16.99 -15.91 -9.56
C PRO A 66 -17.45 -15.99 -8.09
N GLY A 67 -18.70 -15.60 -7.85
CA GLY A 67 -19.37 -15.69 -6.54
C GLY A 67 -19.14 -14.50 -5.61
N TYR A 68 -18.24 -13.57 -5.92
CA TYR A 68 -17.97 -12.40 -5.07
C TYR A 68 -18.87 -11.22 -5.40
N SER A 69 -19.21 -10.46 -4.37
CA SER A 69 -19.81 -9.12 -4.46
C SER A 69 -18.88 -8.06 -3.85
N TRP A 70 -19.14 -6.78 -4.17
CA TRP A 70 -18.25 -5.67 -3.78
C TRP A 70 -18.14 -5.47 -2.26
N ASP A 71 -19.13 -5.89 -1.49
CA ASP A 71 -19.12 -5.92 -0.02
C ASP A 71 -18.16 -6.96 0.56
N GLU A 72 -17.59 -7.84 -0.28
CA GLU A 72 -16.64 -8.88 0.12
C GLU A 72 -15.20 -8.56 -0.33
N ILE A 73 -15.01 -7.38 -0.93
CA ILE A 73 -13.72 -6.91 -1.43
C ILE A 73 -13.24 -5.77 -0.53
N SER A 74 -12.02 -5.89 0.01
CA SER A 74 -11.37 -4.80 0.74
C SER A 74 -10.63 -3.86 -0.21
N TYR A 75 -9.86 -4.44 -1.14
CA TYR A 75 -9.00 -3.72 -2.07
C TYR A 75 -9.01 -4.33 -3.48
N VAL A 76 -8.70 -3.49 -4.47
CA VAL A 76 -8.44 -3.89 -5.85
C VAL A 76 -6.98 -3.59 -6.19
N ILE A 77 -6.27 -4.59 -6.71
CA ILE A 77 -4.90 -4.47 -7.21
C ILE A 77 -4.95 -4.17 -8.70
N GLY A 78 -4.54 -2.97 -9.09
CA GLY A 78 -4.60 -2.51 -10.48
C GLY A 78 -6.01 -2.10 -10.91
N GLY A 79 -6.44 -2.62 -12.06
CA GLY A 79 -7.78 -2.37 -12.58
C GLY A 79 -7.95 -1.07 -13.37
N ALA A 80 -6.87 -0.36 -13.70
CA ALA A 80 -6.92 0.84 -14.55
C ALA A 80 -6.36 0.59 -15.96
N ILE A 81 -5.22 -0.11 -16.07
CA ILE A 81 -4.51 -0.25 -17.36
C ILE A 81 -4.53 -1.69 -17.88
N LYS A 82 -3.90 -2.63 -17.17
CA LYS A 82 -3.65 -4.00 -17.70
C LYS A 82 -4.52 -5.08 -17.08
N LYS A 83 -4.51 -5.16 -15.74
CA LYS A 83 -5.03 -6.31 -15.00
C LYS A 83 -5.68 -5.86 -13.71
N ALA A 84 -6.75 -6.53 -13.31
CA ALA A 84 -7.37 -6.41 -11.99
C ALA A 84 -7.25 -7.74 -11.23
N ARG A 85 -6.91 -7.63 -9.95
CA ARG A 85 -7.05 -8.69 -8.94
C ARG A 85 -7.70 -8.09 -7.71
N PHE A 86 -8.21 -8.94 -6.84
CA PHE A 86 -9.07 -8.53 -5.75
C PHE A 86 -8.54 -9.11 -4.45
N ILE A 87 -8.75 -8.38 -3.36
CA ILE A 87 -8.36 -8.77 -2.01
C ILE A 87 -9.64 -8.90 -1.18
N ASP A 88 -9.75 -10.00 -0.45
CA ASP A 88 -10.89 -10.29 0.42
C ASP A 88 -10.90 -9.43 1.70
N LEU A 89 -11.93 -9.57 2.52
CA LEU A 89 -12.08 -8.84 3.79
C LEU A 89 -11.07 -9.23 4.87
N GLU A 90 -10.27 -10.28 4.67
CA GLU A 90 -9.18 -10.67 5.57
C GLU A 90 -7.81 -10.18 5.07
N GLY A 91 -7.74 -9.52 3.91
CA GLY A 91 -6.51 -9.00 3.32
C GLY A 91 -5.75 -9.98 2.43
N TYR A 92 -6.33 -11.13 2.08
CA TYR A 92 -5.70 -12.08 1.17
C TYR A 92 -6.12 -11.84 -0.27
N ILE A 93 -5.19 -12.03 -1.20
CA ILE A 93 -5.50 -11.98 -2.63
C ILE A 93 -6.41 -13.16 -2.96
N ILE A 94 -7.52 -12.88 -3.65
CA ILE A 94 -8.49 -13.90 -4.08
C ILE A 94 -7.88 -14.74 -5.22
N THR A 95 -7.71 -16.04 -4.97
CA THR A 95 -7.07 -17.00 -5.89
C THR A 95 -7.96 -18.19 -6.27
N GLN A 96 -9.21 -18.18 -5.80
CA GLN A 96 -10.24 -19.20 -6.03
C GLN A 96 -11.65 -18.59 -6.01
N ALA A 97 -12.66 -19.35 -6.42
CA ALA A 97 -14.06 -18.94 -6.27
C ALA A 97 -14.44 -18.83 -4.79
N LYS A 98 -15.53 -18.12 -4.51
CA LYS A 98 -16.03 -17.94 -3.14
C LYS A 98 -16.38 -19.25 -2.43
N ASP A 99 -16.90 -20.23 -3.17
CA ASP A 99 -17.23 -21.55 -2.65
C ASP A 99 -15.99 -22.46 -2.43
N GLY A 100 -14.79 -21.95 -2.72
CA GLY A 100 -13.53 -22.68 -2.65
C GLY A 100 -13.19 -23.50 -3.88
N SER A 101 -14.05 -23.53 -4.90
CA SER A 101 -13.75 -24.18 -6.17
C SER A 101 -12.69 -23.42 -6.97
N GLU A 102 -12.04 -24.10 -7.91
CA GLU A 102 -11.05 -23.47 -8.77
C GLU A 102 -11.70 -22.39 -9.66
N ALA A 103 -11.12 -21.19 -9.66
CA ALA A 103 -11.53 -20.14 -10.58
C ALA A 103 -10.33 -19.33 -11.09
N LYS A 104 -10.52 -18.75 -12.27
CA LYS A 104 -9.64 -17.72 -12.80
C LYS A 104 -10.03 -16.40 -12.12
N THR A 105 -9.12 -15.80 -11.35
CA THR A 105 -9.42 -14.64 -10.48
C THR A 105 -8.67 -13.36 -10.87
N GLN A 106 -7.85 -13.41 -11.92
CA GLN A 106 -7.26 -12.22 -12.53
C GLN A 106 -8.02 -11.87 -13.79
N TYR A 107 -8.52 -10.64 -13.84
CA TYR A 107 -9.14 -10.06 -15.04
C TYR A 107 -8.09 -9.31 -15.86
N ASN A 108 -7.99 -9.61 -17.15
CA ASN A 108 -7.15 -8.91 -18.11
C ASN A 108 -8.04 -7.90 -18.86
N ILE A 109 -7.70 -6.61 -18.79
CA ILE A 109 -8.55 -5.53 -19.31
C ILE A 109 -8.51 -5.47 -20.84
N GLU A 110 -7.35 -5.71 -21.44
CA GLU A 110 -7.11 -5.59 -22.87
C GLU A 110 -8.06 -6.43 -23.73
N ASP A 111 -8.33 -7.66 -23.31
CA ASP A 111 -9.12 -8.65 -24.06
C ASP A 111 -10.34 -9.17 -23.28
N ALA A 112 -10.65 -8.55 -22.14
CA ALA A 112 -11.71 -8.96 -21.21
C ALA A 112 -11.63 -10.44 -20.77
N SER A 113 -10.44 -11.05 -20.80
CA SER A 113 -10.24 -12.45 -20.42
C SER A 113 -9.97 -12.62 -18.93
N TRP A 114 -10.23 -13.82 -18.43
CA TRP A 114 -9.82 -14.24 -17.09
C TRP A 114 -8.63 -15.20 -17.15
N SER A 115 -7.76 -15.14 -16.14
CA SER A 115 -6.60 -16.01 -15.96
C SER A 115 -6.47 -16.49 -14.52
N PHE A 116 -5.82 -17.64 -14.32
CA PHE A 116 -5.42 -18.07 -12.98
C PHE A 116 -4.36 -17.15 -12.40
N TYR A 117 -4.41 -16.94 -11.09
CA TYR A 117 -3.38 -16.25 -10.33
C TYR A 117 -3.21 -16.98 -9.00
N HIS A 118 -2.02 -17.57 -8.75
CA HIS A 118 -1.72 -18.31 -7.53
C HIS A 118 -2.84 -19.29 -7.10
N LYS A 119 -3.36 -20.06 -8.07
CA LYS A 119 -4.59 -20.87 -7.95
C LYS A 119 -4.68 -21.63 -6.62
N GLY A 120 -5.70 -21.32 -5.82
CA GLY A 120 -5.99 -21.98 -4.54
C GLY A 120 -5.04 -21.65 -3.38
N GLU A 121 -4.06 -20.78 -3.56
CA GLU A 121 -3.18 -20.35 -2.47
C GLU A 121 -3.87 -19.32 -1.57
N LYS A 122 -3.80 -19.49 -0.24
CA LYS A 122 -4.09 -18.40 0.70
C LYS A 122 -2.96 -17.36 0.62
N LYS A 123 -3.11 -16.39 -0.29
CA LYS A 123 -2.03 -15.52 -0.75
C LYS A 123 -2.01 -14.17 -0.01
N PRO A 124 -1.09 -13.93 0.94
CA PRO A 124 -0.99 -12.63 1.59
C PRO A 124 -0.50 -11.56 0.60
N TYR A 125 -0.97 -10.33 0.78
CA TYR A 125 -0.49 -9.16 0.07
C TYR A 125 0.84 -8.68 0.69
N LYS A 126 1.95 -9.14 0.11
CA LYS A 126 3.33 -8.77 0.50
C LYS A 126 3.98 -7.76 -0.45
N CYS A 127 3.16 -7.07 -1.25
CA CYS A 127 3.67 -6.20 -2.29
C CYS A 127 3.79 -4.74 -1.86
N GLY A 128 3.49 -4.44 -0.59
CA GLY A 128 3.60 -3.13 0.03
C GLY A 128 4.90 -2.37 -0.28
N PRO A 129 6.09 -2.98 -0.08
CA PRO A 129 7.38 -2.30 -0.25
C PRO A 129 7.65 -1.66 -1.61
N CYS A 130 6.90 -2.01 -2.65
CA CYS A 130 7.12 -1.50 -4.01
C CYS A 130 5.90 -0.80 -4.61
N HIS A 131 4.74 -0.89 -3.96
CA HIS A 131 3.46 -0.55 -4.59
C HIS A 131 2.63 0.45 -3.79
N MET A 132 3.17 0.95 -2.68
CA MET A 132 2.51 1.86 -1.74
C MET A 132 3.38 3.09 -1.52
N THR A 133 2.82 4.08 -0.83
CA THR A 133 3.54 5.29 -0.42
C THR A 133 3.74 5.32 1.07
N GLY A 134 4.98 5.51 1.51
CA GLY A 134 5.31 5.54 2.93
C GLY A 134 5.11 4.20 3.62
N TYR A 135 5.57 3.13 2.97
CA TYR A 135 5.44 1.77 3.50
C TYR A 135 6.26 1.56 4.79
N SER A 136 5.68 0.84 5.74
CA SER A 136 6.33 0.29 6.92
C SER A 136 6.11 -1.22 6.98
N PRO A 137 7.14 -2.03 7.28
CA PRO A 137 6.99 -3.48 7.44
C PRO A 137 6.22 -3.87 8.71
N GLU A 138 5.98 -2.94 9.63
CA GLU A 138 5.26 -3.18 10.87
C GLU A 138 3.74 -3.25 10.66
N GLY A 139 3.12 -4.19 11.37
CA GLY A 139 1.67 -4.31 11.42
C GLY A 139 1.03 -4.85 10.14
N ASN A 140 -0.25 -4.53 9.99
CA ASN A 140 -1.08 -4.97 8.90
C ASN A 140 -2.02 -3.84 8.50
N GLN A 141 -2.03 -3.45 7.22
CA GLN A 141 -2.88 -2.36 6.75
C GLN A 141 -4.35 -2.61 7.11
N ASP A 142 -5.00 -1.60 7.69
CA ASP A 142 -6.38 -1.64 8.18
C ASP A 142 -6.66 -2.80 9.17
N GLY A 143 -5.62 -3.36 9.82
CA GLY A 143 -5.73 -4.51 10.72
C GLY A 143 -6.01 -5.84 10.01
N LEU A 144 -5.88 -5.90 8.68
CA LEU A 144 -6.21 -7.07 7.88
C LEU A 144 -5.05 -8.09 7.85
N PRO A 145 -5.20 -9.32 8.41
CA PRO A 145 -4.09 -10.26 8.57
C PRO A 145 -3.31 -10.61 7.29
N GLY A 146 -3.98 -10.59 6.13
CA GLY A 146 -3.36 -10.84 4.84
C GLY A 146 -2.56 -9.67 4.27
N MET A 147 -2.74 -8.45 4.77
CA MET A 147 -2.03 -7.25 4.30
C MET A 147 -0.75 -7.07 5.10
N ILE A 148 0.41 -7.37 4.51
CA ILE A 148 1.68 -7.37 5.26
C ILE A 148 2.31 -5.98 5.23
N GLY A 149 2.52 -5.41 6.42
CA GLY A 149 2.95 -4.03 6.61
C GLY A 149 1.80 -3.02 6.54
N THR A 150 2.14 -1.76 6.72
CA THR A 150 1.24 -0.60 6.64
C THR A 150 1.79 0.43 5.66
N TRP A 151 0.97 1.40 5.25
CA TRP A 151 1.38 2.53 4.42
C TRP A 151 0.50 3.75 4.68
N VAL A 152 0.93 4.90 4.18
CA VAL A 152 0.21 6.16 4.38
C VAL A 152 -0.76 6.45 3.25
N GLU A 153 -0.35 6.21 2.00
CA GLU A 153 -1.21 6.39 0.82
C GLU A 153 -1.25 5.12 -0.04
N ASP A 154 -2.47 4.76 -0.48
CA ASP A 154 -2.73 3.65 -1.40
C ASP A 154 -2.06 3.91 -2.76
N GLY A 155 -1.27 2.95 -3.24
CA GLY A 155 -0.61 3.07 -4.54
C GLY A 155 0.69 3.87 -4.45
N VAL A 156 1.31 4.08 -5.60
CA VAL A 156 2.56 4.87 -5.69
C VAL A 156 2.17 6.32 -5.93
N GLY A 157 2.20 7.12 -4.87
CA GLY A 157 1.85 8.54 -4.81
C GLY A 157 3.02 9.44 -5.12
N CYS A 158 2.78 10.75 -5.05
CA CYS A 158 3.80 11.77 -5.30
C CYS A 158 4.98 11.62 -4.32
N GLU A 159 4.67 11.45 -3.04
CA GLU A 159 5.63 11.43 -1.94
C GLU A 159 6.51 10.16 -1.92
N GLU A 160 6.12 9.09 -2.62
CA GLU A 160 6.99 7.92 -2.75
C GLU A 160 8.25 8.22 -3.59
N CYS A 161 8.16 9.22 -4.48
CA CYS A 161 9.30 9.72 -5.25
C CYS A 161 9.84 11.08 -4.76
N HIS A 162 9.01 11.86 -4.05
CA HIS A 162 9.30 13.26 -3.72
C HIS A 162 9.40 13.58 -2.22
N GLY A 163 9.05 12.65 -1.32
CA GLY A 163 9.23 12.80 0.12
C GLY A 163 8.01 13.34 0.83
#